data_AF-A0A4J1MLS6-F1
#
_entry.id   AF-A0A4J1MLS6-F1
#
_cell.length_a   1.000
_cell.length_b   1.000
_cell.length_c   1.000
_cell.angle_alpha   90.00
_cell.angle_beta   90.00
_cell.angle_gamma   90.00
#
_symmetry.space_group_name_H-M   'P 1'
#
loop_
_entity.id
_entity.type
_entity.pdbx_description
1 polymer ?
#
loop_
_entity_poly.entity_id
_entity_poly.type
_entity_poly.pdbx_seq_one_letter_code
_entity_poly.pdbx_strand_id
1 'polypeptide(L)' 'MVSMVDKDGKLIPEQGGARSTSPAPVVIRKGLDIDKIMMHLSDTFNSWDYRQGEYY' A
#
# COMPACT_ATOMS: atom_id res chain seq x y z
N MET A 1 -5.20 -0.59 7.98
CA MET A 1 -4.63 -1.89 7.55
C MET A 1 -4.15 -1.73 6.13
N VAL A 2 -2.95 -2.22 5.85
CA VAL A 2 -2.29 -2.12 4.54
C VAL A 2 -1.97 -3.53 4.08
N SER A 3 -2.33 -3.88 2.85
CA SER A 3 -1.89 -5.10 2.18
C SER A 3 -0.52 -4.87 1.54
N MET A 4 0.37 -5.85 1.73
CA MET A 4 1.70 -5.91 1.11
C MET A 4 1.81 -7.12 0.15
N VAL A 5 0.66 -7.69 -0.22
CA VAL A 5 0.58 -8.80 -1.17
C VAL A 5 -0.36 -8.46 -2.31
N ASP A 6 -0.12 -9.08 -3.46
CA ASP A 6 -1.08 -9.06 -4.55
C ASP A 6 -2.27 -10.02 -4.28
N LYS A 7 -3.22 -10.02 -5.21
CA LYS A 7 -4.43 -10.87 -5.17
C LYS A 7 -4.13 -12.37 -5.13
N ASP A 8 -2.94 -12.80 -5.54
CA ASP A 8 -2.50 -14.19 -5.58
C ASP A 8 -1.73 -14.56 -4.29
N GLY A 9 -1.63 -13.62 -3.33
CA GLY A 9 -0.95 -13.78 -2.05
C GLY A 9 0.57 -13.63 -2.13
N LYS A 10 1.10 -13.17 -3.27
CA LYS A 10 2.55 -12.97 -3.46
C LYS A 10 2.96 -11.59 -2.97
N LEU A 11 4.13 -11.51 -2.33
CA LEU A 11 4.71 -10.26 -1.86
C LEU A 11 4.89 -9.26 -3.03
N ILE A 12 4.51 -8.00 -2.79
CA ILE A 12 4.74 -6.91 -3.75
C ILE A 12 6.24 -6.70 -4.01
N PRO A 13 6.63 -6.25 -5.22
CA PRO A 13 8.02 -5.99 -5.55
C PRO A 13 8.59 -4.78 -4.80
N GLU A 14 9.91 -4.75 -4.65
CA GLU A 14 10.64 -3.56 -4.21
C GLU A 14 10.53 -2.44 -5.26
N GLN A 15 10.31 -1.19 -4.83
CA GLN A 15 10.17 -0.06 -5.74
C GLN A 15 11.51 0.59 -6.10
N GLY A 16 12.48 0.63 -5.19
CA GLY A 16 13.82 1.20 -5.45
C GLY A 16 13.82 2.65 -5.98
N GLY A 17 12.77 3.43 -5.72
CA GLY A 17 12.60 4.78 -6.26
C GLY A 17 11.93 4.86 -7.64
N ALA A 18 11.52 3.74 -8.24
CA ALA A 18 10.68 3.72 -9.42
C ALA A 18 9.33 4.42 -9.18
N ARG A 19 8.69 4.87 -10.25
CA ARG A 19 7.36 5.49 -10.23
C ARG A 19 6.36 4.59 -10.94
N SER A 20 5.10 4.67 -10.53
CA SER A 20 4.00 3.91 -11.12
C SER A 20 4.21 2.39 -11.05
N THR A 21 4.86 1.91 -9.99
CA THR A 21 5.08 0.47 -9.78
C THR A 21 3.76 -0.19 -9.38
N SER A 22 3.48 -1.35 -9.98
CA SER A 22 2.36 -2.22 -9.62
C SER A 22 2.80 -3.69 -9.73
N PRO A 23 2.45 -4.57 -8.77
CA PRO A 23 1.62 -4.30 -7.60
C PRO A 23 2.36 -3.46 -6.53
N ALA A 24 1.59 -2.77 -5.67
CA ALA A 24 2.08 -1.80 -4.69
C ALA A 24 1.30 -1.91 -3.37
N PRO A 25 1.75 -1.28 -2.26
CA PRO A 25 1.02 -1.30 -1.00
C PRO A 25 -0.39 -0.73 -1.17
N VAL A 26 -1.39 -1.40 -0.58
CA VAL A 26 -2.79 -0.95 -0.66
C VAL A 26 -3.38 -0.77 0.74
N VAL A 27 -3.88 0.42 1.07
CA VAL A 27 -4.66 0.64 2.28
C VAL A 27 -6.06 0.07 2.09
N ILE A 28 -6.35 -1.06 2.74
CA ILE A 28 -7.62 -1.79 2.57
C ILE A 28 -8.66 -1.53 3.68
N ARG A 29 -8.22 -1.03 4.85
CA ARG A 29 -9.12 -0.70 5.97
C ARG A 29 -8.66 0.55 6.71
N LYS A 30 -9.51 1.56 6.79
CA LYS A 30 -9.30 2.73 7.65
C LYS A 30 -9.33 2.32 9.13
N GLY A 31 -8.47 2.93 9.94
CA GLY A 31 -8.39 2.67 11.37
C GLY A 31 -7.87 3.90 12.12
N LEU A 32 -7.45 3.68 13.36
CA LEU A 32 -6.78 4.70 14.18
C LEU A 32 -5.51 5.20 13.47
N ASP A 33 -5.25 6.51 13.56
CA ASP A 33 -4.05 7.19 13.03
C ASP A 33 -3.78 6.95 11.52
N ILE A 34 -4.85 6.82 10.72
CA ILE A 34 -4.71 6.59 9.28
C ILE A 34 -3.97 7.72 8.55
N ASP A 35 -4.11 8.96 9.03
CA ASP A 35 -3.41 10.15 8.55
C ASP A 35 -1.90 10.00 8.66
N LYS A 36 -1.40 9.58 9.83
CA LYS A 36 0.03 9.32 10.05
C LYS A 36 0.53 8.15 9.20
N ILE A 37 -0.27 7.09 9.09
CA ILE A 37 0.08 5.92 8.27
C ILE A 37 0.21 6.30 6.80
N MET A 38 -0.72 7.10 6.26
CA MET A 38 -0.65 7.57 4.88
C MET A 38 0.56 8.49 4.65
N MET A 39 0.91 9.32 5.64
CA MET A 39 2.11 10.15 5.58
C MET A 39 3.39 9.30 5.51
N HIS A 40 3.50 8.28 6.37
CA HIS A 40 4.64 7.35 6.33
C HIS A 40 4.69 6.53 5.03
N LEU A 41 3.53 6.15 4.48
CA LEU A 41 3.46 5.48 3.17
C LEU A 41 3.98 6.36 2.05
N SER A 42 3.62 7.65 2.02
CA SER A 42 4.13 8.59 1.02
C SER A 42 5.63 8.88 1.16
N ASP A 43 6.17 8.87 2.38
CA ASP A 43 7.60 9.05 2.60
C ASP A 43 8.42 7.83 2.15
N THR A 44 7.82 6.63 2.20
CA THR A 44 8.52 5.37 1.96
C THR A 44 8.33 4.83 0.53
N PHE A 45 7.13 5.00 -0.05
CA PHE A 45 6.76 4.42 -1.35
C PHE A 45 6.30 5.49 -2.33
N ASN A 46 6.87 5.46 -3.54
CA ASN A 46 6.47 6.34 -4.64
C ASN A 46 5.14 5.94 -5.27
N SER A 47 4.67 4.72 -5.00
CA SER A 47 3.41 4.18 -5.53
C SER A 47 2.71 3.39 -4.44
N TRP A 48 1.47 3.75 -4.14
CA TRP A 48 0.59 3.06 -3.18
C TRP A 48 -0.87 3.44 -3.49
N ASP A 49 -1.80 2.59 -3.09
CA ASP A 49 -3.24 2.76 -3.33
C ASP A 49 -4.04 2.86 -2.03
N TYR A 50 -5.23 3.45 -2.11
CA TYR A 50 -6.23 3.45 -1.04
C TYR A 50 -7.55 2.86 -1.55
N ARG A 51 -7.96 1.73 -0.98
CA ARG A 51 -9.15 0.97 -1.40
C ARG A 51 -9.90 0.40 -0.19
N GLN A 52 -10.68 1.25 0.45
CA GLN A 52 -11.39 0.88 1.67
C GLN A 52 -12.43 -0.23 1.45
N GLY A 53 -12.34 -1.29 2.24
CA GLY A 53 -13.27 -2.43 2.21
C GLY A 53 -12.83 -3.58 1.30
N GLU A 54 -11.66 -3.46 0.67
CA GLU A 54 -11.15 -4.42 -0.30
C GLU A 54 -10.21 -5.43 0.39
N TYR A 55 -10.79 -6.48 0.96
CA TYR A 55 -10.04 -7.52 1.67
C TYR A 55 -9.66 -8.66 0.72
N TYR A 56 -8.40 -9.08 0.78
CA TYR A 56 -7.82 -10.19 0.02
C TYR A 56 -7.11 -11.16 0.95
#